data_AF-A0A072NWP7-F1
#
_entry.id   AF-A0A072NWP7-F1
#
_cell.length_a   1.000
_cell.length_b   1.000
_cell.length_c   1.000
_cell.angle_alpha   90.00
_cell.angle_beta   90.00
_cell.angle_gamma   90.00
#
_symmetry.space_group_name_H-M   'P 1'
#
loop_
_entity.id
_entity.type
_entity.pdbx_description
1 polymer ?
#
loop_
_entity_poly.entity_id
_entity_poly.type
_entity_poly.pdbx_seq_one_letter_code
_entity_poly.pdbx_strand_id
1 'polypeptide(L)'
;MRTLDLRTKQQSRNCEALVSWLYSLLLGNDSEVVHRTVAEVKHSSLQRNDMAWLRKQIPGGFGSVFMIVMRTEDYARRVPSKLHVFQHATSLGGVESLIEWRKMTDNFAAGDIIRISVGIESIEDLKEDLLNGLKAVLENAANDTAE
;
A
#
# COMPACT_ATOMS: atom_id res chain seq x y z
N MET A 1 4.81 -19.34 -19.95
CA MET A 1 3.67 -18.55 -19.43
C MET A 1 3.45 -17.36 -20.36
N ARG A 2 2.23 -17.12 -20.88
CA ARG A 2 2.02 -16.22 -22.04
C ARG A 2 2.00 -14.72 -21.72
N THR A 3 1.59 -14.31 -20.52
CA THR A 3 1.39 -12.89 -20.15
C THR A 3 2.25 -12.42 -18.97
N LEU A 4 3.20 -13.24 -18.50
CA LEU A 4 3.97 -12.96 -17.29
C LEU A 4 4.75 -11.65 -17.39
N ASP A 5 5.54 -11.48 -18.46
CA ASP A 5 6.39 -10.30 -18.65
C ASP A 5 5.58 -8.98 -18.64
N LEU A 6 4.44 -8.96 -19.36
CA LEU A 6 3.55 -7.80 -19.39
C LEU A 6 2.98 -7.48 -18.02
N ARG A 7 2.46 -8.49 -17.30
CA ARG A 7 1.88 -8.30 -15.97
C ARG A 7 2.93 -7.83 -14.97
N THR A 8 4.09 -8.48 -14.91
CA THR A 8 5.14 -8.12 -13.96
C THR A 8 5.65 -6.69 -14.19
N LYS A 9 5.83 -6.27 -15.44
CA LYS A 9 6.22 -4.89 -15.77
C LYS A 9 5.15 -3.87 -15.35
N GLN A 10 3.88 -4.16 -15.61
CA GLN A 10 2.79 -3.25 -15.23
C GLN A 10 2.62 -3.17 -13.71
N GLN A 11 2.62 -4.30 -13.01
CA GLN A 11 2.55 -4.36 -11.55
C GLN A 11 3.72 -3.60 -10.90
N SER A 12 4.94 -3.76 -11.43
CA SER A 12 6.13 -3.05 -10.96
C SER A 12 5.96 -1.52 -11.10
N ARG A 13 5.52 -1.05 -12.28
CA ARG A 13 5.25 0.37 -12.53
C ARG A 13 4.16 0.93 -11.63
N ASN A 14 3.04 0.23 -11.50
CA ASN A 14 1.94 0.65 -10.63
C ASN A 14 2.39 0.73 -9.17
N CYS A 15 3.13 -0.28 -8.68
CA CYS A 15 3.65 -0.28 -7.32
C CYS A 15 4.60 0.89 -7.07
N GLU A 16 5.58 1.12 -7.95
CA GLU A 16 6.50 2.24 -7.81
C GLU A 16 5.77 3.59 -7.83
N ALA A 17 4.78 3.74 -8.71
CA ALA A 17 3.97 4.96 -8.80
C ALA A 17 3.11 5.19 -7.55
N LEU A 18 2.46 4.15 -7.04
CA LEU A 18 1.61 4.24 -5.85
C LEU A 18 2.44 4.53 -4.59
N VAL A 19 3.58 3.83 -4.43
CA VAL A 19 4.53 4.07 -3.34
C VAL A 19 5.08 5.49 -3.40
N SER A 20 5.52 5.95 -4.58
CA SER A 20 6.10 7.29 -4.73
C SER A 20 5.06 8.38 -4.44
N TRP A 21 3.81 8.18 -4.88
CA TRP A 21 2.71 9.08 -4.56
C TRP A 21 2.45 9.13 -3.05
N LEU A 22 2.24 7.98 -2.40
CA LEU A 22 1.96 7.93 -0.96
C LEU A 22 3.11 8.52 -0.13
N TYR A 23 4.35 8.22 -0.51
CA TYR A 23 5.54 8.77 0.12
C TYR A 23 5.65 10.30 -0.08
N SER A 24 5.28 10.81 -1.25
CA SER A 24 5.25 12.26 -1.48
C SER A 24 4.21 12.97 -0.60
N LEU A 25 3.05 12.35 -0.36
CA LEU A 25 2.03 12.88 0.56
C LEU A 25 2.49 12.88 2.02
N LEU A 26 3.30 11.88 2.42
CA LEU A 26 3.91 11.86 3.76
C LEU A 26 4.95 12.95 3.97
N LEU A 27 5.67 13.34 2.91
CA LEU A 27 6.67 14.41 2.97
C LEU A 27 6.07 15.81 2.82
N GLY A 28 4.97 15.95 2.08
CA GLY A 28 4.25 17.21 1.90
C GLY A 28 3.38 17.56 3.11
N ASN A 29 2.92 18.82 3.19
CA ASN A 29 2.06 19.30 4.28
C ASN A 29 0.55 19.24 3.97
N ASP A 30 0.19 18.97 2.71
CA ASP A 30 -1.18 19.17 2.23
C ASP A 30 -2.12 17.96 2.48
N SER A 31 -1.61 16.87 3.05
CA SER A 31 -2.36 15.62 3.22
C SER A 31 -2.54 15.23 4.69
N GLU A 32 -3.43 15.96 5.38
CA GLU A 32 -3.77 15.69 6.78
C GLU A 32 -4.25 14.25 7.00
N VAL A 33 -5.06 13.72 6.06
CA VAL A 33 -5.58 12.35 6.11
C VAL A 33 -4.44 11.35 6.20
N VAL A 34 -3.51 11.39 5.24
CA VAL A 34 -2.38 10.45 5.18
C VAL A 34 -1.51 10.62 6.41
N HIS A 35 -1.24 11.86 6.82
CA HIS A 35 -0.47 12.13 8.02
C HIS A 35 -1.11 11.56 9.27
N ARG A 36 -2.44 11.54 9.41
CA ARG A 36 -3.11 11.01 10.60
C ARG A 36 -3.24 9.49 10.59
N THR A 37 -3.27 8.85 9.42
CA THR A 37 -3.46 7.40 9.32
C THR A 37 -2.17 6.61 9.11
N VAL A 38 -1.21 7.14 8.36
CA VAL A 38 0.00 6.44 7.94
C VAL A 38 1.22 6.96 8.70
N ALA A 39 2.02 6.06 9.25
CA ALA A 39 3.28 6.36 9.91
C ALA A 39 4.48 6.21 8.95
N GLU A 40 4.51 5.14 8.15
CA GLU A 40 5.64 4.84 7.28
C GLU A 40 5.20 4.03 6.05
N VAL A 41 5.93 4.15 4.94
CA VAL A 41 5.79 3.29 3.76
C VAL A 41 7.11 2.57 3.52
N LYS A 42 7.07 1.24 3.37
CA LYS A 42 8.25 0.40 3.17
C LYS A 42 8.20 -0.26 1.81
N HIS A 43 9.20 0.07 0.98
CA HIS A 43 9.39 -0.53 -0.33
C HIS A 43 10.84 -0.35 -0.80
N SER A 44 11.32 -1.26 -1.64
CA SER A 44 12.67 -1.18 -2.21
C SER A 44 12.92 0.10 -3.02
N SER A 45 11.88 0.69 -3.64
CA SER A 45 12.02 1.96 -4.38
C SER A 45 12.37 3.17 -3.51
N LEU A 46 12.26 3.06 -2.19
CA LEU A 46 12.58 4.14 -1.25
C LEU A 46 13.99 4.06 -0.66
N GLN A 47 14.76 3.02 -0.98
CA GLN A 47 16.13 2.78 -0.45
C GLN A 47 17.18 3.66 -1.13
N ARG A 48 17.07 5.00 -0.97
CA ARG A 48 17.87 6.01 -1.71
C ARG A 48 19.39 5.77 -1.68
N ASN A 49 19.93 5.36 -0.53
CA ASN A 49 21.37 5.15 -0.35
C ASN A 49 21.91 3.97 -1.19
N ASP A 50 21.07 2.98 -1.49
CA ASP A 50 21.45 1.74 -2.17
C ASP A 50 21.03 1.71 -3.66
N MET A 51 20.40 2.77 -4.15
CA MET A 51 19.78 2.81 -5.49
C MET A 51 20.72 2.45 -6.63
N ALA A 52 21.98 2.85 -6.57
CA ALA A 52 22.95 2.63 -7.63
C ALA A 52 23.25 1.13 -7.86
N TRP A 53 23.33 0.34 -6.78
CA TRP A 53 23.54 -1.11 -6.88
C TRP A 53 22.22 -1.82 -7.17
N LEU A 54 21.13 -1.38 -6.52
CA LEU A 54 19.82 -2.00 -6.62
C LEU A 54 19.30 -1.97 -8.05
N ARG A 55 19.39 -0.82 -8.73
CA ARG A 55 18.99 -0.70 -10.15
C ARG A 55 19.72 -1.67 -11.09
N LYS A 56 20.95 -2.09 -10.75
CA LYS A 56 21.68 -3.10 -11.54
C LYS A 56 21.13 -4.50 -11.33
N GLN A 57 20.62 -4.82 -10.14
CA GLN A 57 20.05 -6.14 -9.84
C GLN A 57 18.61 -6.33 -10.31
N ILE A 58 17.84 -5.24 -10.39
CA ILE A 58 16.43 -5.27 -10.75
C ILE A 58 16.15 -4.44 -12.02
N PRO A 59 16.70 -4.84 -13.19
CA PRO A 59 16.53 -4.10 -14.44
C PRO A 59 15.07 -4.03 -14.92
N GLY A 60 14.20 -4.92 -14.43
CA GLY A 60 12.76 -4.94 -14.72
C GLY A 60 11.90 -4.02 -13.85
N GLY A 61 12.50 -3.29 -12.90
CA GLY A 61 11.80 -2.48 -11.91
C GLY A 61 11.68 -3.16 -10.55
N PHE A 62 11.10 -2.44 -9.58
CA PHE A 62 10.94 -2.91 -8.20
C PHE A 62 9.83 -3.95 -8.07
N GLY A 63 9.79 -4.65 -6.92
CA GLY A 63 8.72 -5.59 -6.63
C GLY A 63 7.34 -4.92 -6.63
N SER A 64 6.30 -5.72 -6.86
CA SER A 64 4.91 -5.23 -6.86
C SER A 64 4.25 -5.23 -5.48
N VAL A 65 5.03 -5.45 -4.42
CA VAL A 65 4.53 -5.59 -3.05
C VAL A 65 5.20 -4.55 -2.18
N PHE A 66 4.40 -3.84 -1.38
CA PHE A 66 4.91 -2.90 -0.39
C PHE A 66 4.12 -3.00 0.92
N MET A 67 4.66 -2.40 1.96
CA MET A 67 4.01 -2.34 3.27
C MET A 67 3.73 -0.90 3.67
N ILE A 68 2.63 -0.70 4.38
CA ILE A 68 2.33 0.54 5.07
C ILE A 68 2.29 0.24 6.56
N VAL A 69 3.02 1.02 7.34
CA VAL A 69 2.90 1.06 8.80
C VAL A 69 1.87 2.13 9.11
N MET A 70 0.76 1.73 9.71
CA MET A 70 -0.32 2.61 10.12
C MET A 70 -0.01 3.24 11.48
N ARG A 71 -0.66 4.34 11.81
CA ARG A 71 -0.47 4.98 13.13
C ARG A 71 -1.03 4.17 14.29
N THR A 72 -2.02 3.32 14.03
CA THR A 72 -2.64 2.45 15.03
C THR A 72 -2.96 1.09 14.43
N GLU A 73 -2.98 0.07 15.27
CA GLU A 73 -3.44 -1.28 14.90
C GLU A 73 -4.91 -1.27 14.44
N ASP A 74 -5.76 -0.46 15.07
CA ASP A 74 -7.16 -0.36 14.69
C ASP A 74 -7.33 0.17 13.26
N TYR A 75 -6.51 1.16 12.85
CA TYR A 75 -6.51 1.63 11.46
C TYR A 75 -6.05 0.53 10.51
N ALA A 76 -4.96 -0.17 10.82
CA ALA A 76 -4.47 -1.28 10.00
C ALA A 76 -5.52 -2.39 9.82
N ARG A 77 -6.27 -2.70 10.88
CA ARG A 77 -7.35 -3.68 10.85
C ARG A 77 -8.55 -3.23 10.02
N ARG A 78 -8.92 -1.94 10.08
CA ARG A 78 -10.14 -1.41 9.43
C ARG A 78 -9.95 -1.07 7.96
N VAL A 79 -8.80 -0.52 7.55
CA VAL A 79 -8.56 -0.05 6.17
C VAL A 79 -8.92 -1.08 5.10
N PRO A 80 -8.52 -2.38 5.19
CA PRO A 80 -8.85 -3.37 4.16
C PRO A 80 -10.35 -3.53 3.88
N SER A 81 -11.21 -3.22 4.85
CA SER A 81 -12.68 -3.31 4.71
C SER A 81 -13.33 -2.07 4.08
N LYS A 82 -12.56 -1.01 3.84
CA LYS A 82 -13.04 0.29 3.34
C LYS A 82 -12.67 0.55 1.89
N LEU A 83 -12.02 -0.42 1.23
CA LEU A 83 -11.55 -0.33 -0.14
C LEU A 83 -12.51 -1.08 -1.07
N HIS A 84 -12.67 -0.55 -2.28
CA HIS A 84 -13.55 -1.09 -3.32
C HIS A 84 -12.76 -1.74 -4.47
N VAL A 85 -11.54 -1.27 -4.73
CA VAL A 85 -10.65 -1.79 -5.77
C VAL A 85 -9.74 -2.86 -5.17
N PHE A 86 -9.12 -2.58 -4.02
CA PHE A 86 -8.27 -3.57 -3.34
C PHE A 86 -9.12 -4.65 -2.67
N GLN A 87 -8.85 -5.92 -2.98
CA GLN A 87 -9.52 -7.03 -2.31
C GLN A 87 -8.77 -7.44 -1.04
N HIS A 88 -9.50 -7.64 0.06
CA HIS A 88 -8.93 -8.16 1.30
C HIS A 88 -8.67 -9.67 1.18
N ALA A 89 -7.48 -10.06 0.76
CA ALA A 89 -7.12 -11.47 0.58
C ALA A 89 -5.63 -11.74 0.78
N THR A 90 -5.35 -12.93 1.32
CA THR A 90 -4.00 -13.45 1.54
C THR A 90 -3.50 -14.15 0.27
N SER A 91 -3.10 -13.38 -0.74
CA SER A 91 -2.42 -13.87 -1.95
C SER A 91 -1.51 -12.78 -2.53
N LEU A 92 -0.76 -13.09 -3.58
CA LEU A 92 0.20 -12.19 -4.23
C LEU A 92 0.29 -12.48 -5.74
N GLY A 93 0.61 -11.46 -6.54
CA GLY A 93 1.04 -11.61 -7.94
C GLY A 93 -0.05 -11.87 -8.99
N GLY A 94 -1.33 -11.82 -8.58
CA GLY A 94 -2.50 -11.80 -9.45
C GLY A 94 -2.62 -10.51 -10.27
N VAL A 95 -3.60 -10.44 -11.17
CA VAL A 95 -3.87 -9.20 -11.91
C VAL A 95 -4.59 -8.17 -11.05
N GLU A 96 -5.29 -8.65 -10.03
CA GLU A 96 -6.01 -7.88 -9.03
C GLU A 96 -5.08 -7.38 -7.92
N SER A 97 -5.36 -6.17 -7.45
CA SER A 97 -4.72 -5.57 -6.29
C SER A 97 -5.29 -6.15 -5.01
N LEU A 98 -4.41 -6.59 -4.13
CA LEU A 98 -4.76 -7.23 -2.86
C LEU A 98 -4.20 -6.42 -1.69
N ILE A 99 -4.94 -6.38 -0.61
CA ILE A 99 -4.53 -5.79 0.67
C ILE A 99 -4.74 -6.81 1.78
N GLU A 100 -3.87 -6.84 2.77
CA GLU A 100 -4.09 -7.62 3.99
C GLU A 100 -3.59 -6.88 5.23
N TRP A 101 -4.30 -7.08 6.34
CA TRP A 101 -3.78 -6.77 7.66
C TRP A 101 -2.86 -7.91 8.11
N ARG A 102 -1.54 -7.64 8.23
CA ARG A 102 -0.52 -8.69 8.42
C ARG A 102 -0.76 -9.55 9.65
N LYS A 103 -1.26 -8.95 10.74
CA LYS A 103 -1.53 -9.66 11.99
C LYS A 103 -2.55 -10.79 11.85
N MET A 104 -3.46 -10.68 10.88
CA MET A 104 -4.50 -11.69 10.62
C MET A 104 -3.91 -13.03 10.16
N THR A 105 -2.76 -13.01 9.47
CA THR A 105 -2.15 -14.19 8.86
C THR A 105 -0.82 -14.57 9.51
N ASP A 106 -0.23 -13.66 10.27
CA ASP A 106 1.01 -13.86 11.01
C ASP A 106 0.90 -13.22 12.39
N ASN A 107 0.69 -14.08 13.40
CA ASN A 107 0.52 -13.65 14.79
C ASN A 107 1.77 -12.97 15.36
N PHE A 108 2.94 -13.11 14.73
CA PHE A 108 4.18 -12.45 15.17
C PHE A 108 4.38 -11.08 14.50
N ALA A 109 3.62 -10.75 13.45
CA ALA A 109 3.68 -9.43 12.84
C ALA A 109 3.23 -8.34 13.83
N ALA A 110 3.73 -7.12 13.63
CA ALA A 110 3.22 -5.96 14.35
C ALA A 110 1.77 -5.67 13.92
N GLY A 111 0.94 -5.23 14.86
CA GLY A 111 -0.50 -5.01 14.65
C GLY A 111 -0.82 -3.85 13.73
N ASP A 112 0.13 -2.96 13.48
CA ASP A 112 -0.03 -1.74 12.68
C ASP A 112 0.37 -1.91 11.21
N ILE A 113 0.71 -3.12 10.76
CA ILE A 113 1.22 -3.34 9.39
C ILE A 113 0.11 -3.83 8.46
N ILE A 114 -0.03 -3.17 7.32
CA ILE A 114 -0.75 -3.67 6.15
C ILE A 114 0.22 -3.97 5.01
N ARG A 115 -0.06 -5.04 4.25
CA ARG A 115 0.69 -5.40 3.04
C ARG A 115 -0.22 -5.26 1.84
N ILE A 116 0.31 -4.65 0.78
CA ILE A 116 -0.39 -4.47 -0.49
C ILE A 116 0.38 -5.20 -1.59
N SER A 117 -0.31 -6.04 -2.35
CA SER A 117 0.14 -6.56 -3.65
C SER A 117 -0.55 -5.76 -4.73
N VAL A 118 0.22 -5.04 -5.53
CA VAL A 118 -0.32 -4.18 -6.58
C VAL A 118 -0.55 -4.98 -7.86
N GLY A 119 -1.76 -4.88 -8.39
CA GLY A 119 -2.22 -5.46 -9.64
C GLY A 119 -1.91 -4.58 -10.85
N ILE A 120 -2.70 -4.74 -11.90
CA ILE A 120 -2.53 -4.04 -13.19
C ILE A 120 -3.65 -3.03 -13.50
N GLU A 121 -4.43 -2.64 -12.49
CA GLU A 121 -5.50 -1.65 -12.61
C GLU A 121 -4.99 -0.24 -12.98
N SER A 122 -5.92 0.66 -13.25
CA SER A 122 -5.68 2.10 -13.36
C SER A 122 -5.00 2.62 -12.09
N ILE A 123 -3.89 3.32 -12.25
CA ILE A 123 -3.13 3.84 -11.11
C ILE A 123 -3.89 4.98 -10.41
N GLU A 124 -4.72 5.72 -11.13
CA GLU A 124 -5.62 6.73 -10.56
C GLU A 124 -6.66 6.08 -9.64
N ASP A 125 -7.31 5.00 -10.09
CA ASP A 125 -8.32 4.27 -9.31
C ASP A 125 -7.71 3.71 -8.02
N LEU A 126 -6.50 3.16 -8.10
CA LEU A 126 -5.77 2.64 -6.93
C LEU A 126 -5.44 3.74 -5.91
N LYS A 127 -5.07 4.94 -6.38
CA LYS A 127 -4.78 6.08 -5.49
C LYS A 127 -6.05 6.60 -4.83
N GLU A 128 -7.11 6.77 -5.62
CA GLU A 128 -8.40 7.28 -5.13
C GLU A 128 -9.02 6.32 -4.11
N ASP A 129 -9.05 5.02 -4.42
CA ASP A 129 -9.58 4.00 -3.53
C ASP A 129 -8.83 3.98 -2.20
N LEU A 130 -7.49 3.96 -2.25
CA LEU A 130 -6.66 3.99 -1.04
C LEU A 130 -6.91 5.26 -0.22
N LEU A 131 -6.96 6.43 -0.85
CA LEU A 131 -7.21 7.69 -0.15
C LEU A 131 -8.60 7.72 0.50
N ASN A 132 -9.62 7.23 -0.20
CA ASN A 132 -10.99 7.16 0.33
C ASN A 132 -11.09 6.18 1.51
N GLY A 133 -10.43 5.02 1.43
CA GLY A 133 -10.35 4.07 2.54
C GLY A 133 -9.70 4.67 3.79
N LEU A 134 -8.62 5.44 3.62
CA LEU A 134 -7.96 6.15 4.73
C LEU A 134 -8.88 7.20 5.37
N LYS A 135 -9.60 7.98 4.56
CA LYS A 135 -10.61 8.95 5.06
C LYS A 135 -11.70 8.26 5.87
N ALA A 136 -12.28 7.20 5.33
CA ALA A 136 -13.37 6.46 5.98
C ALA A 136 -12.95 5.91 7.35
N VAL A 137 -11.70 5.50 7.53
CA VAL A 137 -11.20 5.02 8.83
C VAL A 137 -11.07 6.16 9.84
N LEU A 138 -10.63 7.35 9.42
CA LEU A 138 -10.59 8.52 10.31
C LEU A 138 -11.98 8.98 10.73
N GLU A 139 -12.93 9.00 9.80
CA GLU A 139 -14.32 9.38 10.09
C GLU A 139 -14.97 8.41 11.10
N ASN A 140 -14.78 7.10 10.93
CA ASN A 140 -15.30 6.12 11.90
C ASN A 140 -14.65 6.28 13.28
N ALA A 141 -13.34 6.54 13.35
CA ALA A 141 -12.67 6.74 14.63
C ALA A 141 -13.14 8.02 15.36
N ALA A 142 -13.51 9.06 14.61
CA ALA A 142 -14.12 10.27 15.18
C ALA A 142 -15.52 10.01 15.73
N ASN A 143 -16.30 9.13 15.08
CA ASN A 143 -17.63 8.76 15.57
C ASN A 143 -17.55 7.86 16.81
N ASP A 144 -16.62 6.91 16.87
CA ASP A 144 -16.41 6.02 18.03
C ASP A 144 -15.98 6.77 19.31
N THR A 145 -15.47 8.00 19.18
CA THR A 145 -15.05 8.85 20.32
C THR A 145 -16.12 9.85 20.76
N ALA A 146 -17.21 9.98 20.01
CA ALA A 146 -18.34 10.86 20.31
C ALA A 146 -19.48 10.15 21.06
N GLU A 147 -19.47 8.81 21.12
CA GLU A 147 -20.34 7.95 21.94
C GLU A 147 -19.70 7.61 23.30
#